data_AF-A0A7X9AJL5-F1
#
_entry.id   AF-A0A7X9AJL5-F1
#
_cell.length_a   1.000
_cell.length_b   1.000
_cell.length_c   1.000
_cell.angle_alpha   90.00
_cell.angle_beta   90.00
_cell.angle_gamma   90.00
#
_symmetry.space_group_name_H-M   'P 1'
#
loop_
_entity.id
_entity.type
_entity.pdbx_description
1 polymer ?
#
loop_
_entity_poly.entity_id
_entity_poly.type
_entity_poly.pdbx_seq_one_letter_code
_entity_poly.pdbx_strand_id
1 'polypeptide(L)'
;MAIMNFNYNQAIRQADQIDSAAGELLNTANRQLQTTLESVAACWNGDASAQFISYCRTVQEDIRREAGKLQDLARRIRQVARIIREAEERARELQRQREAAAAAAAAAAAEQKGNFSSGGGSFSGGGGGGSF
;
A
#
# COMPACT_ATOMS: atom_id res chain seq x y z
N MET A 1 -4.74 19.01 5.68
CA MET A 1 -4.20 18.19 4.57
C MET A 1 -4.65 16.77 4.83
N ALA A 2 -5.45 16.17 3.95
CA ALA A 2 -6.09 14.87 4.21
C ALA A 2 -5.06 13.74 4.12
N ILE A 3 -4.80 13.08 5.25
CA ILE A 3 -4.04 11.84 5.31
C ILE A 3 -5.01 10.76 4.84
N MET A 4 -4.85 10.26 3.62
CA MET A 4 -5.62 9.13 3.13
C MET A 4 -5.34 7.94 4.05
N ASN A 5 -6.35 7.46 4.78
CA ASN A 5 -6.22 6.30 5.66
C ASN A 5 -6.52 5.04 4.84
N PHE A 6 -5.54 4.56 4.07
CA PHE A 6 -5.68 3.27 3.38
C PHE A 6 -5.41 2.14 4.37
N ASN A 7 -6.37 1.23 4.56
CA ASN A 7 -6.18 0.08 5.43
C ASN A 7 -5.36 -1.00 4.70
N TYR A 8 -4.04 -0.80 4.68
CA TYR A 8 -3.07 -1.72 4.08
C TYR A 8 -3.27 -3.17 4.54
N ASN A 9 -3.51 -3.36 5.84
CA ASN A 9 -3.71 -4.69 6.41
C ASN A 9 -4.96 -5.38 5.88
N GLN A 10 -6.04 -4.63 5.65
CA GLN A 10 -7.27 -5.16 5.05
C GLN A 10 -7.04 -5.56 3.58
N ALA A 11 -6.31 -4.76 2.81
CA ALA A 11 -6.00 -5.07 1.42
C ALA A 11 -5.13 -6.32 1.26
N ILE A 12 -4.14 -6.51 2.15
CA ILE A 12 -3.33 -7.73 2.16
C ILE A 12 -4.18 -8.95 2.53
N ARG A 13 -5.04 -8.85 3.56
CA ARG A 13 -5.94 -9.95 3.93
C ARG A 13 -6.88 -10.35 2.80
N GLN A 14 -7.43 -9.38 2.07
CA GLN A 14 -8.27 -9.65 0.90
C GLN A 14 -7.48 -10.36 -0.20
N ALA A 15 -6.25 -9.93 -0.46
CA ALA A 15 -5.38 -10.60 -1.43
C ALA A 15 -5.09 -12.05 -1.02
N ASP A 16 -4.84 -12.30 0.26
CA ASP A 16 -4.56 -13.65 0.77
C ASP A 16 -5.79 -14.56 0.70
N GLN A 17 -7.00 -14.03 0.94
CA GLN A 17 -8.24 -14.78 0.75
C GLN A 17 -8.45 -15.20 -0.71
N ILE A 18 -8.21 -14.29 -1.65
CA ILE A 18 -8.31 -14.58 -3.09
C ILE A 18 -7.28 -15.64 -3.49
N ASP A 19 -6.05 -15.53 -2.98
CA ASP A 19 -4.98 -16.48 -3.28
C ASP A 19 -5.28 -17.88 -2.73
N SER A 20 -5.83 -17.95 -1.51
CA SER A 20 -6.28 -19.21 -0.90
C SER A 20 -7.39 -19.86 -1.71
N ALA A 21 -8.43 -19.10 -2.08
CA ALA A 21 -9.53 -19.61 -2.89
C ALA A 21 -9.06 -20.09 -4.27
N ALA A 22 -8.14 -19.36 -4.90
CA ALA A 22 -7.52 -19.78 -6.15
C ALA A 22 -6.69 -21.07 -6.00
N GLY A 23 -5.97 -21.22 -4.88
CA GLY A 23 -5.25 -22.45 -4.55
C GLY A 23 -6.17 -23.65 -4.36
N GLU A 24 -7.31 -23.47 -3.69
CA GLU A 24 -8.34 -24.50 -3.53
C GLU A 24 -8.93 -24.92 -4.89
N LEU A 25 -9.28 -23.95 -5.75
CA LEU A 25 -9.76 -24.22 -7.11
C LEU A 25 -8.76 -25.03 -7.93
N LEU A 26 -7.47 -24.67 -7.86
CA LEU A 26 -6.40 -25.43 -8.53
C LEU A 26 -6.29 -26.86 -8.00
N ASN A 27 -6.42 -27.04 -6.69
CA ASN A 27 -6.33 -28.36 -6.08
C ASN A 27 -7.53 -29.24 -6.48
N THR A 28 -8.74 -28.69 -6.48
CA THR A 28 -9.95 -29.39 -6.94
C THR A 28 -9.86 -29.76 -8.42
N ALA A 29 -9.44 -28.81 -9.27
CA ALA A 29 -9.25 -29.07 -10.70
C ALA A 29 -8.19 -30.16 -10.94
N ASN A 30 -7.05 -30.11 -10.24
CA ASN A 30 -5.94 -31.03 -10.50
C ASN A 30 -6.11 -32.41 -9.88
N ARG A 31 -6.69 -32.52 -8.69
CA ARG A 31 -6.79 -33.80 -7.98
C ARG A 31 -8.17 -34.41 -8.13
N GLN A 32 -9.21 -33.73 -7.63
CA GLN A 32 -10.56 -34.30 -7.56
C GLN A 32 -11.17 -34.53 -8.94
N LEU A 33 -11.05 -33.56 -9.84
CA LEU A 33 -11.57 -33.68 -11.19
C LEU A 33 -10.84 -34.78 -11.97
N GLN A 34 -9.52 -34.85 -11.82
CA GLN A 34 -8.70 -35.87 -12.48
C GLN A 34 -9.01 -37.28 -11.97
N THR A 35 -9.06 -37.50 -10.65
CA THR A 35 -9.43 -38.80 -10.06
C THR A 35 -10.84 -39.24 -10.46
N THR A 36 -11.79 -38.29 -10.49
CA THR A 36 -13.16 -38.59 -10.94
C THR A 36 -13.17 -39.00 -12.41
N LEU A 37 -12.43 -38.31 -13.27
CA LEU A 37 -12.35 -38.64 -14.69
C LEU A 37 -11.69 -39.98 -14.96
N GLU A 38 -10.64 -40.32 -14.22
CA GLU A 38 -9.98 -41.63 -14.32
C GLU A 38 -10.92 -42.77 -13.90
N SER A 39 -11.71 -42.56 -12.84
CA SER A 39 -12.75 -43.50 -12.40
C SER A 39 -13.86 -43.68 -13.44
N VAL A 40 -14.35 -42.57 -14.02
CA VAL A 40 -15.37 -42.60 -15.08
C VAL A 40 -14.83 -43.32 -16.32
N ALA A 41 -13.59 -43.05 -16.72
CA ALA A 41 -12.95 -43.70 -17.86
C ALA A 41 -12.78 -45.22 -17.64
N ALA A 42 -12.52 -45.66 -16.41
CA ALA A 42 -12.36 -47.08 -16.08
C ALA A 42 -13.70 -47.84 -16.11
N CYS A 43 -14.79 -47.21 -15.64
CA CYS A 43 -16.10 -47.85 -15.53
C CYS A 43 -16.96 -47.71 -16.80
N TRP A 44 -16.76 -46.66 -17.59
CA TRP A 44 -17.58 -46.36 -18.74
C TRP A 44 -16.75 -46.31 -20.03
N ASN A 45 -16.82 -47.40 -20.78
CA ASN A 45 -16.19 -47.51 -22.11
C ASN A 45 -17.21 -47.18 -23.21
N GLY A 46 -16.83 -46.32 -24.15
CA GLY A 46 -17.64 -45.98 -25.33
C GLY A 46 -17.34 -44.58 -25.87
N ASP A 47 -17.88 -44.26 -27.05
CA ASP A 47 -17.64 -42.98 -27.72
C ASP A 47 -18.25 -41.78 -26.93
N ALA A 48 -19.38 -42.03 -26.26
CA ALA A 48 -20.02 -41.04 -25.38
C ALA A 48 -19.17 -40.70 -24.15
N SER A 49 -18.45 -41.67 -23.57
CA SER A 49 -17.58 -41.40 -22.42
C SER A 49 -16.33 -40.63 -22.84
N ALA A 50 -15.78 -40.91 -24.02
CA ALA A 50 -14.68 -40.14 -24.59
C ALA A 50 -15.04 -38.65 -24.78
N GLN A 51 -16.23 -38.35 -25.31
CA GLN A 51 -16.71 -36.97 -25.45
C GLN A 51 -16.91 -36.28 -24.10
N PHE A 52 -17.50 -36.98 -23.13
CA PHE A 52 -17.69 -36.44 -21.78
C PHE A 52 -16.35 -36.13 -21.09
N ILE A 53 -15.38 -37.05 -21.17
CA ILE A 53 -14.04 -36.85 -20.61
C ILE A 53 -13.35 -35.65 -21.27
N SER A 54 -13.48 -35.51 -22.59
CA SER A 54 -12.95 -34.35 -23.32
C SER A 54 -13.55 -33.05 -22.81
N TYR A 55 -14.87 -32.99 -22.64
CA TYR A 55 -15.54 -31.81 -22.11
C TYR A 55 -15.05 -31.45 -20.69
N CYS A 56 -14.94 -32.45 -19.80
CA CYS A 56 -14.45 -32.21 -18.46
C CYS A 56 -12.99 -31.74 -18.42
N ARG A 57 -12.14 -32.19 -19.36
CA ARG A 57 -10.77 -31.66 -19.50
C ARG A 57 -10.77 -30.19 -19.90
N THR A 58 -11.65 -29.78 -20.83
CA THR A 58 -11.82 -28.36 -21.17
C THR A 58 -12.23 -27.55 -19.94
N VAL A 59 -13.21 -28.02 -19.17
CA VAL A 59 -13.63 -27.36 -17.92
C VAL A 59 -12.49 -27.30 -16.91
N GLN A 60 -11.68 -28.35 -16.80
CA GLN A 60 -10.50 -28.37 -15.92
C GLN A 60 -9.47 -27.31 -16.32
N GLU A 61 -9.25 -27.10 -17.63
CA GLU A 61 -8.38 -26.05 -18.15
C GLU A 61 -8.95 -24.65 -17.88
N ASP A 62 -10.26 -24.46 -18.05
CA ASP A 62 -10.93 -23.19 -17.77
C ASP A 62 -10.80 -22.83 -16.28
N ILE A 63 -11.03 -23.78 -15.37
CA ILE A 63 -10.85 -23.56 -13.93
C ILE A 63 -9.40 -23.18 -13.61
N ARG A 64 -8.41 -23.86 -14.21
CA ARG A 64 -6.98 -23.50 -14.05
C ARG A 64 -6.72 -22.07 -14.51
N ARG A 65 -7.28 -21.69 -15.66
CA ARG A 65 -7.13 -20.34 -16.22
C ARG A 65 -7.76 -19.28 -15.33
N GLU A 66 -8.95 -19.52 -14.81
CA GLU A 66 -9.61 -18.59 -13.88
C GLU A 66 -8.88 -18.48 -12.55
N ALA A 67 -8.44 -19.60 -11.98
CA ALA A 67 -7.62 -19.58 -10.77
C ALA A 67 -6.30 -18.80 -10.98
N GLY A 68 -5.66 -18.94 -12.14
CA GLY A 68 -4.48 -18.13 -12.50
C GLY A 68 -4.79 -16.62 -12.52
N LYS A 69 -5.93 -16.22 -13.10
CA LYS A 69 -6.37 -14.80 -13.08
C LYS A 69 -6.61 -14.29 -11.66
N LEU A 70 -7.17 -15.12 -10.77
CA LEU A 70 -7.38 -14.76 -9.36
C LEU A 70 -6.04 -14.56 -8.63
N GLN A 71 -5.05 -15.42 -8.87
CA GLN A 71 -3.70 -15.24 -8.31
C GLN A 71 -3.04 -13.95 -8.83
N ASP A 72 -3.20 -13.64 -10.11
CA ASP A 72 -2.69 -12.38 -10.69
C ASP A 72 -3.38 -11.15 -10.09
N LEU A 73 -4.69 -11.24 -9.83
CA LEU A 73 -5.45 -10.20 -9.15
C LEU A 73 -4.93 -9.99 -7.72
N ALA A 74 -4.73 -11.07 -6.96
CA ALA A 74 -4.16 -11.00 -5.61
C ALA A 74 -2.77 -10.34 -5.62
N ARG A 75 -1.90 -10.67 -6.59
CA ARG A 75 -0.59 -10.03 -6.77
C ARG A 75 -0.72 -8.53 -7.05
N ARG A 76 -1.66 -8.13 -7.91
CA ARG A 76 -1.91 -6.71 -8.22
C ARG A 76 -2.40 -5.94 -6.98
N ILE A 77 -3.28 -6.52 -6.19
CA ILE A 77 -3.74 -5.90 -4.93
C ILE A 77 -2.56 -5.67 -3.98
N ARG A 78 -1.69 -6.67 -3.80
CA ARG A 78 -0.47 -6.54 -2.97
C ARG A 78 0.46 -5.44 -3.49
N GLN A 79 0.63 -5.36 -4.81
CA GLN A 79 1.46 -4.33 -5.44
C GLN A 79 0.90 -2.92 -5.21
N VAL A 80 -0.41 -2.71 -5.44
CA VAL A 80 -1.06 -1.42 -5.22
C VAL A 80 -0.99 -1.03 -3.75
N ALA A 81 -1.26 -1.97 -2.84
CA ALA A 81 -1.15 -1.73 -1.40
C ALA A 81 0.26 -1.25 -1.01
N ARG A 82 1.30 -1.87 -1.58
CA ARG A 82 2.70 -1.47 -1.34
C ARG A 82 2.99 -0.06 -1.84
N ILE A 83 2.55 0.28 -3.05
CA ILE A 83 2.74 1.61 -3.63
C ILE A 83 2.09 2.69 -2.75
N ILE A 84 0.87 2.43 -2.27
CA ILE A 84 0.16 3.36 -1.39
C ILE A 84 0.92 3.55 -0.08
N ARG A 85 1.41 2.46 0.53
CA ARG A 85 2.19 2.54 1.77
C ARG A 85 3.48 3.36 1.61
N GLU A 86 4.21 3.14 0.53
CA GLU A 86 5.43 3.89 0.20
C GLU A 86 5.14 5.37 -0.09
N ALA A 87 3.98 5.70 -0.67
CA ALA A 87 3.55 7.08 -0.86
C ALA A 87 3.18 7.76 0.48
N GLU A 88 2.47 7.05 1.36
CA GLU A 88 2.13 7.55 2.70
C GLU A 88 3.36 7.79 3.56
N GLU A 89 4.35 6.89 3.53
CA GLU A 89 5.61 7.05 4.28
C GLU A 89 6.36 8.31 3.83
N ARG A 90 6.49 8.54 2.52
CA ARG A 90 7.10 9.76 1.97
C ARG A 90 6.35 11.02 2.36
N ALA A 91 5.02 10.98 2.35
CA ALA A 91 4.20 12.12 2.78
C ALA A 91 4.41 12.43 4.28
N ARG A 92 4.47 11.40 5.14
CA ARG A 92 4.75 11.56 6.58
C ARG A 92 6.16 12.11 6.82
N GLU A 93 7.15 11.69 6.05
CA GLU A 93 8.52 12.22 6.13
C GLU A 93 8.58 13.70 5.76
N LEU A 94 7.96 14.10 4.65
CA LEU A 94 7.92 15.48 4.22
C LEU A 94 7.23 16.37 5.26
N GLN A 95 6.16 15.88 5.88
CA GLN A 95 5.47 16.61 6.93
C GLN A 95 6.35 16.78 8.18
N ARG A 96 7.02 15.71 8.63
CA ARG A 96 7.99 15.79 9.75
C ARG A 96 9.13 16.77 9.46
N GLN A 97 9.66 16.78 8.24
CA GLN A 97 10.71 17.72 7.84
C GLN A 97 10.22 19.17 7.86
N ARG A 98 8.98 19.43 7.42
CA ARG A 98 8.37 20.78 7.46
C ARG A 98 8.09 21.23 8.89
N GLU A 99 7.60 20.34 9.75
CA GLU A 99 7.39 20.64 11.18
C GLU A 99 8.72 20.92 11.88
N ALA A 100 9.77 20.13 11.61
CA ALA A 100 11.10 20.37 12.15
C ALA A 100 11.73 21.68 11.63
N ALA A 101 11.57 21.99 10.34
CA ALA A 101 12.05 23.25 9.77
C ALA A 101 11.27 24.47 10.30
N ALA A 102 9.96 24.33 10.50
CA ALA A 102 9.14 25.36 11.14
C ALA A 102 9.53 25.57 12.61
N ALA A 103 9.83 24.51 13.35
CA ALA A 103 10.34 24.60 14.72
C ALA A 103 11.72 25.27 14.79
N ALA A 104 12.63 24.94 13.87
CA ALA A 104 13.93 25.58 13.76
C ALA A 104 13.82 27.08 13.38
N ALA A 105 12.93 27.42 12.45
CA ALA A 105 12.66 28.82 12.08
C ALA A 105 12.03 29.61 13.25
N ALA A 106 11.16 28.98 14.05
CA ALA A 106 10.59 29.58 15.25
C ALA A 106 11.65 29.84 16.34
N ALA A 107 12.62 28.92 16.51
CA ALA A 107 13.76 29.11 17.41
C ALA A 107 14.67 30.26 16.96
N ALA A 108 15.00 30.34 15.67
CA ALA A 108 15.80 31.43 15.11
C ALA A 108 15.11 32.81 15.21
N ALA A 109 13.78 32.85 15.05
CA ALA A 109 13.00 34.09 15.22
C ALA A 109 12.93 34.56 16.69
N ALA A 110 13.06 33.66 17.66
CA ALA A 110 13.10 34.01 19.09
C ALA A 110 14.43 34.68 19.47
N GLU A 111 15.55 34.25 18.89
CA GLU A 111 16.88 34.86 19.12
C GLU A 111 16.96 36.30 18.57
N GLN A 112 16.33 36.57 17.43
CA GLN A 112 16.37 37.90 16.81
C GLN A 112 15.62 38.96 17.62
N LYS A 113 14.60 38.58 18.39
CA LYS A 113 13.88 39.49 19.33
C LYS A 113 14.71 39.85 20.57
N GLY A 114 15.67 39.02 20.97
CA GLY A 114 16.56 39.32 22.10
C GLY A 114 17.63 40.37 21.77
N ASN A 115 18.04 40.46 20.50
CA ASN A 115 19.13 41.35 20.07
C ASN A 115 18.70 42.78 19.72
N PHE A 116 17.39 43.06 19.61
CA PHE A 116 16.89 44.43 19.34
C PHE A 116 16.74 45.30 20.59
N SER A 117 16.99 44.76 21.79
CA SER A 117 16.79 45.46 23.07
C SER A 117 18.07 46.07 23.67
N SER A 118 19.26 45.77 23.15
CA SER A 118 20.54 46.19 23.77
C SER A 118 21.27 47.35 23.06
N GLY A 119 20.69 47.93 22.00
CA GLY A 119 21.28 49.02 21.22
C GLY A 119 20.71 50.42 21.53
N GLY A 120 20.21 50.66 22.74
CA GLY A 120 19.77 51.98 23.18
C GLY A 120 20.94 52.83 23.63
N GLY A 121 21.72 53.34 22.66
CA GLY A 121 22.79 54.31 22.93
C GLY A 121 22.22 55.54 23.65
N SER A 122 22.59 55.71 24.92
CA SER A 122 22.32 56.92 25.70
C SER A 122 22.93 58.13 25.01
N PHE A 123 22.10 58.95 24.37
CA PHE A 123 22.50 60.32 24.03
C PHE A 123 22.31 61.17 25.29
N SER A 124 23.34 61.24 26.13
CA SER A 124 23.39 62.23 27.22
C SER A 124 23.83 63.58 26.64
N GLY A 125 22.87 64.38 26.18
CA GLY A 125 23.09 65.77 25.81
C GLY A 125 23.17 66.66 27.06
N GLY A 126 24.31 66.64 27.74
CA GLY A 126 24.66 67.59 28.81
C GLY A 126 25.67 68.61 28.31
N GLY A 127 25.29 69.88 28.27
CA GLY A 127 26.17 70.99 27.90
C GLY A 127 25.52 72.34 28.14
N GLY A 128 25.44 72.76 29.41
CA GLY A 128 25.11 74.13 29.79
C GLY A 128 26.33 75.05 29.69
N GLY A 129 26.09 76.34 29.44
CA GLY A 129 27.09 77.39 29.60
C GLY A 129 26.82 78.64 28.75
N GLY A 130 26.27 79.69 29.35
CA GLY A 130 26.02 80.99 28.73
C GLY A 130 25.63 82.07 29.74
N SER A 131 26.62 82.49 30.52
CA SER A 131 26.84 83.69 31.37
C SER A 131 25.74 84.74 31.63
N PHE A 132 25.55 85.06 32.92
CA PHE A 132 25.85 86.38 33.50
C PHE A 132 26.87 86.19 34.63
#